data_AF-A0A0B7MRB0-F1
#
_entry.id   AF-A0A0B7MRB0-F1
#
_cell.length_a   1.000
_cell.length_b   1.000
_cell.length_c   1.000
_cell.angle_alpha   90.00
_cell.angle_beta   90.00
_cell.angle_gamma   90.00
#
_symmetry.space_group_name_H-M   'P 1'
#
loop_
_entity.id
_entity.type
_entity.pdbx_description
1 polymer ?
#
loop_
_entity_poly.entity_id
_entity_poly.type
_entity_poly.pdbx_seq_one_letter_code
_entity_poly.pdbx_strand_id
1 'polypeptide(L)'
;MDLFCRASNACFNYNKVDAFSISGRDTSRFWGRLLQDMHIPHLHTVKDPDPLIYLGFPLIQCTQQRTNFVTAFVRKLKQGLQVHTGRSLSVVGRATVVNTLLLSKCWYILRVTPFTQRDLARIQSVAIQFLKQGIFPVIPWTTWTLPRSQGGLGILDVKLQYAALYFRWVQPLLAMEPSTPP
;
A
#
# COMPACT_ATOMS: atom_id res chain seq x y z
N MET A 1 9.04 16.02 -27.42
CA MET A 1 8.42 16.82 -26.34
C MET A 1 8.23 18.29 -26.73
N ASP A 2 9.10 18.85 -27.57
CA ASP A 2 9.08 20.27 -27.94
C ASP A 2 7.81 20.72 -28.68
N LEU A 3 7.14 19.83 -29.42
CA LEU A 3 5.85 20.16 -30.05
C LEU A 3 4.75 20.37 -29.00
N PHE A 4 4.66 19.49 -28.01
CA PHE A 4 3.69 19.61 -26.90
C PHE A 4 3.95 20.88 -26.08
N CYS A 5 5.22 21.15 -25.75
CA CYS A 5 5.60 22.34 -24.97
C CYS A 5 5.24 23.63 -25.72
N ARG A 6 5.50 23.68 -27.04
CA ARG A 6 5.12 24.82 -27.89
C ARG A 6 3.61 25.01 -28.04
N ALA A 7 2.84 23.93 -28.13
CA ALA A 7 1.39 24.01 -28.29
C ALA A 7 0.65 24.34 -26.98
N SER A 8 1.20 23.94 -25.83
CA SER A 8 0.55 24.08 -24.52
C SER A 8 1.11 25.21 -23.65
N ASN A 9 2.22 25.85 -24.06
CA ASN A 9 3.06 26.72 -23.22
C ASN A 9 3.58 26.05 -21.93
N ALA A 10 3.50 24.72 -21.82
CA ALA A 10 4.06 23.99 -20.69
C ALA A 10 5.57 23.80 -20.86
N CYS A 11 6.31 23.81 -19.74
CA CYS A 11 7.72 23.44 -19.70
C CYS A 11 7.88 22.07 -19.02
N PHE A 12 8.66 21.19 -19.63
CA PHE A 12 8.90 19.85 -19.10
C PHE A 12 10.04 19.85 -18.09
N ASN A 13 9.81 19.33 -16.89
CA ASN A 13 10.82 19.25 -15.84
C ASN A 13 11.55 17.90 -15.89
N TYR A 14 12.61 17.83 -16.69
CA TYR A 14 13.42 16.63 -16.88
C TYR A 14 14.00 16.07 -15.57
N ASN A 15 14.30 16.93 -14.59
CA ASN A 15 14.85 16.51 -13.29
C ASN A 15 13.82 15.81 -12.39
N LYS A 16 12.53 15.84 -12.75
CA LYS A 16 11.45 15.15 -12.03
C LYS A 16 10.92 13.93 -12.79
N VAL A 17 11.63 13.50 -13.84
CA VAL A 17 11.17 12.46 -14.74
C VAL A 17 11.98 11.20 -14.48
N ASP A 18 11.27 10.17 -14.06
CA ASP A 18 11.79 8.82 -13.96
C ASP A 18 11.17 7.97 -15.07
N ALA A 19 12.01 7.23 -15.78
CA ALA A 19 11.54 6.18 -16.67
C ALA A 19 11.37 4.89 -15.88
N PHE A 20 10.42 4.04 -16.25
CA PHE A 20 10.33 2.68 -15.73
C PHE A 20 9.80 1.73 -16.80
N SER A 21 10.16 0.46 -16.66
CA SER A 21 9.68 -0.60 -17.56
C SER A 21 8.38 -1.23 -17.05
N ILE A 22 7.35 -1.30 -17.89
CA ILE A 22 6.09 -2.00 -17.58
C ILE A 22 6.28 -3.54 -17.64
N SER A 23 7.27 -4.03 -18.39
CA SER A 23 7.49 -5.47 -18.56
C SER A 23 8.02 -6.17 -17.31
N GLY A 24 8.38 -5.42 -16.26
CA GLY A 24 9.02 -5.94 -15.05
C GLY A 24 10.43 -6.46 -15.25
N ARG A 25 11.00 -6.31 -16.46
CA ARG A 25 12.37 -6.71 -16.81
C ARG A 25 13.28 -5.50 -16.92
N ASP A 26 14.56 -5.73 -16.70
CA ASP A 26 15.59 -4.75 -17.02
C ASP A 26 15.66 -4.55 -18.53
N THR A 27 15.29 -3.35 -18.99
CA THR A 27 15.28 -2.95 -20.40
C THR A 27 16.31 -1.86 -20.70
N SER A 28 17.24 -1.62 -19.76
CA SER A 28 18.27 -0.57 -19.88
C SER A 28 19.13 -0.72 -21.12
N ARG A 29 19.37 -1.96 -21.58
CA ARG A 29 20.14 -2.23 -22.81
C ARG A 29 19.47 -1.64 -24.07
N PHE A 30 18.14 -1.65 -24.12
CA PHE A 30 17.40 -1.18 -25.29
C PHE A 30 17.12 0.32 -25.21
N TRP A 31 16.70 0.81 -24.04
CA TRP A 31 16.27 2.20 -23.88
C TRP A 31 17.36 3.15 -23.39
N GLY A 32 18.48 2.65 -22.86
CA GLY A 32 19.48 3.47 -22.17
C GLY A 32 20.00 4.64 -23.00
N ARG A 33 20.35 4.40 -24.26
CA ARG A 33 20.82 5.45 -25.18
C ARG A 33 19.73 6.50 -25.46
N LEU A 34 18.51 6.04 -25.76
CA LEU A 34 17.40 6.95 -26.05
C LEU A 34 17.02 7.81 -24.84
N LEU A 35 17.04 7.23 -23.63
CA LEU A 35 16.77 7.96 -22.39
C LEU A 35 17.85 9.00 -22.11
N GLN A 36 19.12 8.67 -22.37
CA GLN A 36 20.23 9.60 -22.27
C GLN A 36 20.09 10.77 -23.26
N ASP A 37 19.72 10.49 -24.51
CA ASP A 37 19.47 11.52 -25.53
C ASP A 37 18.30 12.45 -25.13
N MET A 38 17.31 11.92 -24.40
CA MET A 38 16.18 12.67 -23.86
C MET A 38 16.46 13.36 -22.52
N HIS A 39 17.70 13.31 -22.01
CA HIS A 39 18.10 13.85 -20.71
C HIS A 39 17.28 13.28 -19.53
N ILE A 40 16.85 12.03 -19.63
CA ILE A 40 16.18 11.31 -18.54
C ILE A 40 17.26 10.57 -17.75
N PRO A 41 17.49 10.93 -16.47
CA PRO A 41 18.68 10.52 -15.74
C PRO A 41 18.66 9.06 -15.30
N HIS A 42 17.47 8.49 -15.10
CA HIS A 42 17.34 7.15 -14.53
C HIS A 42 16.20 6.33 -15.15
N LEU A 43 16.46 5.04 -15.33
CA LEU A 43 15.46 4.02 -15.66
C LEU A 43 15.31 3.12 -14.44
N HIS A 44 14.17 3.21 -13.76
CA HIS A 44 13.80 2.31 -12.69
C HIS A 44 13.56 0.89 -13.22
N THR A 45 14.30 -0.06 -12.65
CA THR A 45 14.29 -1.47 -13.00
C THR A 45 14.21 -2.37 -11.76
N VAL A 46 14.12 -3.67 -12.01
CA VAL A 46 14.23 -4.75 -11.01
C VAL A 46 15.53 -4.69 -10.18
N LYS A 47 16.59 -4.05 -10.69
CA LYS A 47 17.88 -3.91 -10.00
C LYS A 47 17.85 -2.85 -8.90
N ASP A 48 16.92 -1.91 -8.97
CA ASP A 48 16.76 -0.89 -7.94
C ASP A 48 16.23 -1.53 -6.65
N PRO A 49 16.79 -1.18 -5.48
CA PRO A 49 16.41 -1.79 -4.22
C PRO A 49 14.97 -1.43 -3.80
N ASP A 50 14.51 -0.23 -4.16
CA ASP A 50 13.20 0.30 -3.80
C ASP A 50 12.34 0.48 -5.05
N PRO A 51 11.01 0.25 -4.94
CA PRO A 51 10.10 0.47 -6.06
C PRO A 51 9.91 1.97 -6.33
N LEU A 52 9.72 2.32 -7.59
CA LEU A 52 9.27 3.66 -7.99
C LEU A 52 7.91 3.96 -7.35
N ILE A 53 7.73 5.15 -6.79
CA ILE A 53 6.47 5.56 -6.14
C ILE A 53 5.68 6.47 -7.08
N TYR A 54 4.50 6.01 -7.51
CA TYR A 54 3.57 6.79 -8.31
C TYR A 54 2.30 7.08 -7.53
N LEU A 55 2.00 8.35 -7.25
CA LEU A 55 0.85 8.78 -6.45
C LEU A 55 0.76 8.06 -5.09
N GLY A 56 1.91 7.74 -4.47
CA GLY A 56 1.97 7.00 -3.21
C GLY A 56 1.88 5.48 -3.35
N PHE A 57 1.66 4.94 -4.55
CA PHE A 57 1.64 3.51 -4.83
C PHE A 57 3.01 3.03 -5.32
N PRO A 58 3.56 1.93 -4.78
CA PRO A 58 4.79 1.33 -5.26
C PRO A 58 4.57 0.54 -6.56
N LEU A 59 5.30 0.91 -7.60
CA LEU A 59 5.41 0.15 -8.84
C LEU A 59 6.45 -0.96 -8.64
N ILE A 60 6.01 -2.06 -8.04
CA ILE A 60 6.87 -3.20 -7.67
C ILE A 60 7.20 -4.03 -8.92
N GLN A 61 8.49 -4.18 -9.21
CA GLN A 61 8.99 -5.02 -10.31
C GLN A 61 9.64 -6.32 -9.81
N CYS A 62 10.04 -6.41 -8.53
CA CYS A 62 10.64 -7.62 -7.97
C CYS A 62 10.29 -7.89 -6.48
N THR A 63 10.58 -9.10 -6.02
CA THR A 63 10.33 -9.52 -4.63
C THR A 63 11.14 -8.71 -3.60
N GLN A 64 12.36 -8.28 -3.95
CA GLN A 64 13.19 -7.47 -3.06
C GLN A 64 12.54 -6.10 -2.81
N GLN A 65 12.11 -5.42 -3.87
CA GLN A 65 11.39 -4.14 -3.78
C GLN A 65 10.12 -4.24 -2.94
N ARG A 66 9.32 -5.31 -3.12
CA ARG A 66 8.15 -5.56 -2.27
C ARG A 66 8.53 -5.67 -0.80
N THR A 67 9.56 -6.46 -0.50
CA THR A 67 10.03 -6.69 0.88
C THR A 67 10.50 -5.40 1.53
N ASN A 68 11.27 -4.59 0.81
CA ASN A 68 11.78 -3.30 1.25
C ASN A 68 10.63 -2.32 1.52
N PHE A 69 9.72 -2.17 0.55
CA PHE A 69 8.55 -1.29 0.68
C PHE A 69 7.66 -1.69 1.86
N VAL A 70 7.27 -2.97 1.97
CA VAL A 70 6.41 -3.45 3.05
C VAL A 70 7.08 -3.25 4.40
N THR A 71 8.38 -3.52 4.51
CA THR A 71 9.12 -3.33 5.76
C THR A 71 9.18 -1.85 6.15
N ALA A 72 9.44 -0.96 5.19
CA ALA A 72 9.41 0.49 5.41
C ALA A 72 7.99 0.97 5.79
N PHE A 73 6.96 0.43 5.15
CA PHE A 73 5.57 0.76 5.41
C PHE A 73 5.14 0.34 6.83
N VAL A 74 5.40 -0.91 7.22
CA VAL A 74 5.11 -1.41 8.58
C VAL A 74 5.89 -0.62 9.64
N ARG A 75 7.13 -0.21 9.35
CA ARG A 75 7.89 0.68 10.24
C ARG A 75 7.23 2.05 10.40
N LYS A 76 6.76 2.67 9.32
CA LYS A 76 6.00 3.93 9.38
C LYS A 76 4.72 3.79 10.21
N LEU A 77 4.00 2.67 10.07
CA LEU A 77 2.82 2.37 10.89
C LEU A 77 3.17 2.29 12.38
N LYS A 78 4.23 1.55 12.74
CA LYS A 78 4.71 1.48 14.12
C LYS A 78 5.08 2.85 14.68
N GLN A 79 5.86 3.63 13.93
CA GLN A 79 6.27 4.99 14.34
C GLN A 79 5.06 5.90 14.55
N GLY A 80 4.06 5.82 13.67
CA GLY A 80 2.81 6.57 13.81
C GLY A 80 2.05 6.25 15.09
N LEU A 81 2.11 4.99 15.57
CA LEU A 81 1.48 4.59 16.83
C LEU A 81 2.29 4.93 18.07
N GLN A 82 3.62 5.00 17.99
CA GLN A 82 4.48 5.28 19.15
C GLN A 82 4.10 6.59 19.86
N VAL A 83 3.73 7.61 19.09
CA VAL A 83 3.27 8.92 19.60
C VAL A 83 2.00 8.79 20.46
N HIS A 84 1.18 7.77 20.21
CA HIS A 84 -0.05 7.49 20.94
C HIS A 84 0.13 6.49 22.09
N THR A 85 1.22 5.71 22.10
CA THR A 85 1.54 4.78 23.19
C THR A 85 1.83 5.50 24.51
N GLY A 86 2.48 6.67 24.46
CA GLY A 86 2.78 7.46 25.66
C GLY A 86 1.57 8.21 26.24
N ARG A 87 0.41 8.13 25.60
CA ARG A 87 -0.83 8.74 26.08
C ARG A 87 -1.62 7.65 26.80
N SER A 88 -2.07 7.89 28.02
CA SER A 88 -2.89 6.95 28.82
C SER A 88 -4.29 6.74 28.23
N LEU A 89 -4.36 6.16 27.03
CA LEU A 89 -5.58 5.96 26.26
C LEU A 89 -6.38 4.79 26.82
N SER A 90 -7.70 4.98 26.90
CA SER A 90 -8.62 3.88 27.19
C SER A 90 -8.57 2.81 26.10
N VAL A 91 -9.08 1.61 26.43
CA VAL A 91 -9.18 0.50 25.46
C VAL A 91 -9.98 0.92 24.22
N VAL A 92 -11.09 1.64 24.42
CA VAL A 92 -11.91 2.20 23.33
C VAL A 92 -11.13 3.24 22.53
N GLY A 93 -10.40 4.14 23.20
CA GLY A 93 -9.57 5.15 22.53
C GLY A 93 -8.49 4.51 21.65
N ARG A 94 -7.87 3.43 22.10
CA ARG A 94 -6.89 2.68 21.30
C ARG A 94 -7.52 1.98 20.10
N ALA A 95 -8.69 1.38 20.26
CA ALA A 95 -9.44 0.82 19.14
C ALA A 95 -9.81 1.88 18.10
N THR A 96 -10.22 3.08 18.55
CA THR A 96 -10.47 4.22 17.66
C THR A 96 -9.20 4.60 16.90
N VAL A 97 -8.05 4.77 17.57
CA VAL A 97 -6.77 5.07 16.90
C VAL A 97 -6.39 4.00 15.87
N VAL A 98 -6.60 2.72 16.17
CA VAL A 98 -6.35 1.65 15.21
C VAL A 98 -7.23 1.80 13.97
N ASN A 99 -8.54 1.97 14.12
CA ASN A 99 -9.45 2.10 12.98
C ASN A 99 -9.23 3.38 12.17
N THR A 100 -9.06 4.53 12.84
CA THR A 100 -9.07 5.84 12.18
C THR A 100 -7.70 6.32 11.73
N LEU A 101 -6.60 5.89 12.38
CA LEU A 101 -5.24 6.33 12.06
C LEU A 101 -4.38 5.23 11.42
N LEU A 102 -4.36 4.02 12.00
CA LEU A 102 -3.49 2.94 11.53
C LEU A 102 -4.05 2.31 10.25
N LEU A 103 -5.29 1.81 10.35
CA LEU A 103 -5.92 1.03 9.29
C LEU A 103 -6.34 1.89 8.10
N SER A 104 -6.76 3.14 8.33
CA SER A 104 -7.07 4.10 7.26
C SER A 104 -5.90 4.29 6.28
N LYS A 105 -4.66 4.38 6.78
CA LYS A 105 -3.44 4.44 5.96
C LYS A 105 -3.17 3.14 5.20
N CYS A 106 -3.55 2.00 5.77
CA CYS A 106 -3.42 0.70 5.11
C CYS A 106 -4.36 0.59 3.92
N TRP A 107 -5.62 0.99 4.06
CA TRP A 107 -6.63 0.85 3.00
C TRP A 107 -6.25 1.56 1.71
N TYR A 108 -5.61 2.73 1.81
CA TYR A 108 -5.14 3.46 0.64
C TYR A 108 -4.18 2.61 -0.20
N ILE A 109 -3.12 2.08 0.41
CA ILE A 109 -2.11 1.27 -0.27
C ILE A 109 -2.67 -0.10 -0.71
N LEU A 110 -3.39 -0.76 0.20
CA LEU A 110 -3.91 -2.12 -0.02
C LEU A 110 -4.94 -2.19 -1.14
N ARG A 111 -5.59 -1.09 -1.52
CA ARG A 111 -6.56 -1.08 -2.63
C ARG A 111 -5.93 -1.41 -3.99
N VAL A 112 -4.64 -1.13 -4.17
CA VAL A 112 -3.95 -1.26 -5.47
C VAL A 112 -2.73 -2.17 -5.37
N THR A 113 -2.04 -2.17 -4.22
CA THR A 113 -0.78 -2.91 -4.06
C THR A 113 -1.03 -4.30 -3.49
N PRO A 114 -0.57 -5.38 -4.14
CA PRO A 114 -0.77 -6.73 -3.65
C PRO A 114 0.15 -7.02 -2.47
N PHE A 115 -0.45 -7.49 -1.38
CA PHE A 115 0.25 -7.87 -0.15
C PHE A 115 0.08 -9.38 0.06
N THR A 116 1.13 -10.04 0.55
CA THR A 116 1.02 -11.46 0.92
C THR A 116 0.28 -11.61 2.23
N GLN A 117 -0.23 -12.82 2.53
CA GLN A 117 -0.85 -13.10 3.83
C GLN A 117 0.11 -12.86 5.02
N ARG A 118 1.42 -13.05 4.80
CA ARG A 118 2.45 -12.73 5.79
C ARG A 118 2.54 -11.23 6.05
N ASP A 119 2.43 -10.41 5.00
CA ASP A 119 2.48 -8.95 5.12
C ASP A 119 1.25 -8.41 5.86
N LEU A 120 0.05 -8.94 5.54
CA LEU A 120 -1.18 -8.60 6.26
C LEU A 120 -1.10 -9.00 7.74
N ALA A 121 -0.52 -10.16 8.05
CA ALA A 121 -0.29 -10.59 9.42
C ALA A 121 0.69 -9.66 10.18
N ARG A 122 1.68 -9.08 9.50
CA ARG A 122 2.58 -8.07 10.11
C ARG A 122 1.81 -6.80 10.47
N ILE A 123 0.91 -6.31 9.62
CA ILE A 123 0.05 -5.15 9.91
C ILE A 123 -0.87 -5.45 11.10
N GLN A 124 -1.55 -6.60 11.07
CA GLN A 124 -2.42 -7.04 12.16
C GLN A 124 -1.65 -7.16 13.48
N SER A 125 -0.43 -7.70 13.46
CA SER A 125 0.44 -7.79 14.64
C SER A 125 0.76 -6.41 15.24
N VAL A 126 1.00 -5.39 14.41
CA VAL A 126 1.18 -4.01 14.88
C VAL A 126 -0.07 -3.49 15.59
N ALA A 127 -1.26 -3.73 15.03
CA ALA A 127 -2.52 -3.35 15.66
C ALA A 127 -2.71 -4.05 17.02
N ILE A 128 -2.52 -5.38 17.06
CA ILE A 128 -2.64 -6.17 18.29
C ILE A 128 -1.67 -5.70 19.36
N GLN A 129 -0.41 -5.43 18.99
CA GLN A 129 0.62 -4.96 19.93
C GLN A 129 0.25 -3.64 20.59
N PHE A 130 -0.41 -2.73 19.87
CA PHE A 130 -0.88 -1.47 20.40
C PHE A 130 -2.14 -1.64 21.28
N LEU A 131 -3.10 -2.47 20.85
CA LEU A 131 -4.33 -2.73 21.59
C LEU A 131 -4.10 -3.44 22.92
N LYS A 132 -3.16 -4.39 22.97
CA LYS A 132 -2.94 -5.23 24.15
C LYS A 132 -2.16 -4.56 25.28
N GLN A 133 -1.63 -3.34 25.09
CA GLN A 133 -0.80 -2.68 26.10
C GLN A 133 -1.58 -2.56 27.44
N GLY A 134 -1.02 -3.03 28.54
CA GLY A 134 -1.68 -2.98 29.85
C GLY A 134 -2.98 -3.79 29.95
N ILE A 135 -3.22 -4.78 29.08
CA ILE A 135 -4.36 -5.69 29.15
C ILE A 135 -3.86 -7.11 29.42
N PHE A 136 -4.40 -7.75 30.46
CA PHE A 136 -4.20 -9.15 30.76
C PHE A 136 -5.52 -9.78 31.27
N PRO A 137 -5.95 -10.95 30.76
CA PRO A 137 -5.34 -11.75 29.70
C PRO A 137 -5.45 -11.11 28.30
N VAL A 138 -4.62 -11.56 27.35
CA VAL A 138 -4.63 -11.03 25.98
C VAL A 138 -5.94 -11.40 25.28
N ILE A 139 -6.70 -10.39 24.85
CA ILE A 139 -7.94 -10.57 24.11
C ILE A 139 -7.63 -11.06 22.68
N PRO A 140 -8.27 -12.15 22.20
CA PRO A 140 -8.09 -12.65 20.85
C PRO A 140 -8.46 -11.62 19.78
N TRP A 141 -7.77 -11.66 18.62
CA TRP A 141 -8.06 -10.76 17.49
C TRP A 141 -9.52 -10.82 17.03
N THR A 142 -10.10 -12.01 16.97
CA THR A 142 -11.49 -12.23 16.59
C THR A 142 -12.45 -11.46 17.48
N THR A 143 -12.19 -11.36 18.78
CA THR A 143 -13.00 -10.59 19.73
C THR A 143 -12.91 -9.08 19.46
N TRP A 144 -11.72 -8.55 19.16
CA TRP A 144 -11.56 -7.13 18.83
C TRP A 144 -12.37 -6.71 17.60
N THR A 145 -12.52 -7.63 16.64
CA THR A 145 -13.27 -7.39 15.40
C THR A 145 -14.78 -7.51 15.55
N LEU A 146 -15.28 -8.11 16.65
CA LEU A 146 -16.72 -8.21 16.88
C LEU A 146 -17.36 -6.83 17.09
N PRO A 147 -18.65 -6.67 16.76
CA PRO A 147 -19.41 -5.48 17.12
C PRO A 147 -19.46 -5.25 18.64
N ARG A 148 -19.71 -3.99 19.04
CA ARG A 148 -19.86 -3.63 20.46
C ARG A 148 -21.01 -4.38 21.15
N SER A 149 -22.08 -4.68 20.41
CA SER A 149 -23.20 -5.48 20.91
C SER A 149 -22.83 -6.92 21.26
N GLN A 150 -21.69 -7.42 20.73
CA GLN A 150 -21.17 -8.77 20.98
C GLN A 150 -19.89 -8.73 21.83
N GLY A 151 -19.64 -7.62 22.55
CA GLY A 151 -18.48 -7.47 23.44
C GLY A 151 -17.15 -7.12 22.76
N GLY A 152 -17.16 -6.87 21.44
CA GLY A 152 -15.98 -6.39 20.72
C GLY A 152 -15.92 -4.87 20.59
N LEU A 153 -15.01 -4.36 19.75
CA LEU A 153 -14.85 -2.92 19.49
C LEU A 153 -15.01 -2.53 18.02
N GLY A 154 -15.42 -3.47 17.17
CA GLY A 154 -15.65 -3.23 15.75
C GLY A 154 -14.36 -2.83 15.01
N ILE A 155 -13.23 -3.42 15.39
CA ILE A 155 -11.98 -3.21 14.64
C ILE A 155 -12.12 -3.94 13.29
N LEU A 156 -11.73 -3.27 12.20
CA LEU A 156 -11.81 -3.89 10.88
C LEU A 156 -10.76 -5.00 10.76
N ASP A 157 -11.20 -6.20 10.39
CA ASP A 157 -10.28 -7.31 10.12
C ASP A 157 -9.44 -7.00 8.88
N VAL A 158 -8.10 -7.03 9.04
CA VAL A 158 -7.16 -6.63 7.99
C VAL A 158 -7.27 -7.51 6.75
N LYS A 159 -7.47 -8.82 6.93
CA LYS A 159 -7.52 -9.77 5.82
C LYS A 159 -8.87 -9.70 5.11
N LEU A 160 -9.96 -9.60 5.86
CA LEU A 160 -11.31 -9.47 5.30
C LEU A 160 -11.45 -8.14 4.54
N GLN A 161 -10.99 -7.04 5.12
CA GLN A 161 -11.05 -5.73 4.46
C GLN A 161 -10.15 -5.71 3.21
N TYR A 162 -8.96 -6.32 3.26
CA TYR A 162 -8.11 -6.48 2.08
C TYR A 162 -8.84 -7.24 0.96
N ALA A 163 -9.46 -8.38 1.28
CA ALA A 163 -10.24 -9.15 0.32
C ALA A 163 -11.40 -8.32 -0.26
N ALA A 164 -12.12 -7.57 0.56
CA ALA A 164 -13.22 -6.71 0.12
C ALA A 164 -12.74 -5.59 -0.83
N LEU A 165 -11.58 -4.97 -0.54
CA LEU A 165 -10.99 -3.94 -1.40
C LEU A 165 -10.60 -4.50 -2.78
N TYR A 166 -10.06 -5.72 -2.83
CA TYR A 166 -9.74 -6.40 -4.09
C TYR A 166 -10.99 -6.87 -4.83
N PHE A 167 -11.99 -7.36 -4.09
CA PHE A 167 -13.24 -7.81 -4.67
C PHE A 167 -13.91 -6.73 -5.51
N ARG A 168 -13.80 -5.45 -5.11
CA ARG A 168 -14.30 -4.31 -5.90
C ARG A 168 -13.73 -4.25 -7.33
N TRP A 169 -12.49 -4.71 -7.55
CA TRP A 169 -11.88 -4.77 -8.88
C TRP A 169 -12.26 -6.02 -9.66
N VAL A 170 -12.50 -7.13 -8.96
CA VAL A 170 -12.83 -8.43 -9.56
C VAL A 170 -14.31 -8.52 -9.91
N GLN A 171 -15.20 -7.91 -9.12
CA GLN A 171 -16.65 -7.99 -9.29
C GLN A 171 -17.13 -7.62 -10.71
N PRO A 172 -16.66 -6.52 -11.35
CA PRO A 172 -17.09 -6.19 -12.72
C PRO A 172 -16.72 -7.27 -13.73
N LEU A 173 -15.58 -7.94 -13.57
CA LEU A 173 -15.12 -9.01 -14.46
C LEU A 173 -15.97 -10.28 -14.30
N LEU A 174 -16.41 -10.57 -13.07
CA LEU A 174 -17.30 -11.71 -12.79
C LEU A 174 -18.73 -11.47 -13.26
N ALA A 175 -19.16 -10.21 -13.35
CA ALA A 175 -20.50 -9.81 -13.77
C ALA A 175 -20.62 -9.63 -15.29
N MET A 176 -19.54 -9.80 -16.07
CA MET A 176 -19.63 -9.80 -17.52
C MET A 176 -20.33 -11.08 -17.96
N GLU A 177 -21.61 -11.01 -18.32
CA GLU A 177 -22.25 -12.10 -19.04
C GLU A 177 -21.56 -12.30 -20.39
N PRO A 178 -21.43 -13.55 -20.88
CA PRO A 178 -20.95 -13.79 -22.23
C PRO A 178 -21.87 -13.07 -23.20
N SER A 179 -21.34 -12.11 -23.95
CA SER A 179 -22.06 -11.46 -25.03
C SER A 179 -22.61 -12.55 -25.96
N THR A 180 -23.93 -12.71 -26.03
CA THR A 180 -24.56 -13.50 -27.09
C THR A 180 -24.14 -12.88 -28.42
N PRO A 181 -23.41 -13.61 -29.28
CA PRO A 181 -23.11 -13.10 -30.61
C PRO A 181 -24.42 -12.93 -31.41
N PRO A 182 -24.50 -11.92 -32.30
CA PRO A 182 -25.67 -11.70 -33.17
C PRO A 182 -25.89 -12.84 -34.17
#